data_AF-A0A373FIX4-F1
#
_entry.id   AF-A0A373FIX4-F1
#
_cell.length_a   1.000
_cell.length_b   1.000
_cell.length_c   1.000
_cell.angle_alpha   90.00
_cell.angle_beta   90.00
_cell.angle_gamma   90.00
#
_symmetry.space_group_name_H-M   'P 1'
#
loop_
_entity.id
_entity.type
_entity.pdbx_description
1 polymer ?
#
loop_
_entity_poly.entity_id
_entity_poly.type
_entity_poly.pdbx_seq_one_letter_code
_entity_poly.pdbx_strand_id
1 'polypeptide(L)'
;MTAISALRATLVLSACALAQAASAACYFVYAPNNELIYRSNRSPVDLSLPLHMTVPKLSPGATMFFSLDEYNCATEVNLIAERAQIAQARNNRERRLREDQRF
;
A
#
# COMPACT_ATOMS: atom_id res chain seq x y z
N MET A 1 -39.12 -1.33 32.69
CA MET A 1 -37.82 -1.95 32.32
C MET A 1 -37.41 -1.67 30.86
N THR A 2 -37.86 -0.56 30.26
CA THR A 2 -37.64 -0.24 28.82
C THR A 2 -36.76 0.98 28.58
N ALA A 3 -36.55 1.83 29.60
CA ALA A 3 -35.73 3.04 29.47
C ALA A 3 -34.21 2.75 29.52
N ILE A 4 -33.80 1.72 30.28
CA ILE A 4 -32.38 1.36 30.47
C ILE A 4 -31.82 0.68 29.21
N SER A 5 -32.64 -0.07 28.46
CA SER A 5 -32.25 -0.69 27.19
C SER A 5 -32.06 0.33 26.07
N ALA A 6 -32.92 1.36 26.00
CA ALA A 6 -32.78 2.44 25.03
C ALA A 6 -31.48 3.25 25.25
N LEU A 7 -31.10 3.49 26.51
CA LEU A 7 -29.88 4.23 26.85
C LEU A 7 -28.59 3.47 26.50
N ARG A 8 -28.62 2.13 26.53
CA ARG A 8 -27.47 1.30 26.13
C ARG A 8 -27.33 1.17 24.61
N ALA A 9 -28.45 1.13 23.89
CA ALA A 9 -28.44 1.06 22.43
C ALA A 9 -27.84 2.33 21.81
N THR A 10 -28.16 3.52 22.33
CA THR A 10 -27.60 4.78 21.83
C THR A 10 -26.09 4.92 22.09
N LEU A 11 -25.61 4.40 23.23
CA LEU A 11 -24.20 4.42 23.58
C LEU A 11 -23.33 3.56 22.64
N VAL A 12 -23.82 2.37 22.27
CA VAL A 12 -23.12 1.48 21.31
C VAL A 12 -23.10 2.07 19.89
N LEU A 13 -24.20 2.69 19.45
CA LEU A 13 -24.27 3.36 18.14
C LEU A 13 -23.32 4.57 18.06
N SER A 14 -23.12 5.30 19.15
CA SER A 14 -22.22 6.46 19.18
C SER A 14 -20.73 6.08 19.08
N ALA A 15 -20.34 4.90 19.57
CA ALA A 15 -18.94 4.44 19.55
C ALA A 15 -18.44 4.07 18.14
N CYS A 16 -19.32 3.61 17.25
CA CYS A 16 -18.94 3.29 15.86
C CYS A 16 -18.76 4.52 14.95
N ALA A 17 -19.30 5.68 15.31
CA ALA A 17 -19.20 6.89 14.48
C ALA A 17 -17.80 7.54 14.51
N LEU A 18 -16.98 7.19 15.49
CA LEU A 18 -15.62 7.73 15.67
C LEU A 18 -14.52 6.89 15.01
N ALA A 19 -14.87 5.72 14.45
CA ALA A 19 -13.96 4.93 13.62
C ALA A 19 -13.84 5.54 12.21
N GLN A 20 -13.49 6.82 12.14
CA GLN A 20 -13.04 7.44 10.90
C GLN A 20 -11.69 6.81 10.59
N ALA A 21 -11.69 5.84 9.67
CA ALA A 21 -10.47 5.33 9.08
C ALA A 21 -9.60 6.52 8.66
N ALA A 22 -8.34 6.57 9.08
CA ALA A 22 -7.40 7.56 8.61
C ALA A 22 -7.18 7.34 7.11
N SER A 23 -8.03 7.95 6.28
CA SER A 23 -7.92 7.93 4.83
C SER A 23 -6.94 9.03 4.44
N ALA A 24 -5.73 8.66 4.04
CA ALA A 24 -5.01 9.50 3.10
C ALA A 24 -5.77 9.44 1.76
N ALA A 25 -5.99 10.59 1.13
CA ALA A 25 -6.61 10.65 -0.19
C ALA A 25 -5.73 9.97 -1.26
N CYS A 26 -4.40 10.03 -1.08
CA CYS A 26 -3.42 9.44 -1.98
C CYS A 26 -2.17 8.95 -1.24
N TYR A 27 -1.68 7.79 -1.66
CA TYR A 27 -0.38 7.26 -1.30
C TYR A 27 0.57 7.39 -2.48
N PHE A 28 1.72 8.02 -2.27
CA PHE A 28 2.79 8.12 -3.26
C PHE A 28 4.01 7.35 -2.78
N VAL A 29 4.66 6.63 -3.68
CA VAL A 29 5.96 6.01 -3.40
C VAL A 29 6.93 6.43 -4.48
N TYR A 30 8.04 7.02 -4.05
CA TYR A 30 9.16 7.38 -4.89
C TYR A 30 10.29 6.38 -4.69
N ALA A 31 10.89 5.94 -5.78
CA ALA A 31 12.14 5.20 -5.77
C ALA A 31 13.31 6.13 -5.35
N PRO A 32 14.48 5.59 -4.95
CA PRO A 32 15.64 6.40 -4.53
C PRO A 32 16.17 7.36 -5.59
N ASN A 33 15.79 7.18 -6.87
CA ASN A 33 16.08 8.07 -7.99
C ASN A 33 15.00 9.17 -8.19
N ASN A 34 14.11 9.36 -7.21
CA ASN A 34 12.95 10.27 -7.26
C ASN A 34 11.91 9.94 -8.35
N GLU A 35 11.92 8.71 -8.87
CA GLU A 35 10.90 8.25 -9.81
C GLU A 35 9.62 7.84 -9.07
N LEU A 36 8.46 8.32 -9.52
CA LEU A 36 7.17 7.90 -8.97
C LEU A 36 6.87 6.45 -9.40
N ILE A 37 6.96 5.51 -8.46
CA ILE A 37 6.71 4.09 -8.73
C ILE A 37 5.32 3.62 -8.31
N TYR A 38 4.64 4.39 -7.45
CA TYR A 38 3.29 4.08 -7.01
C TYR A 38 2.48 5.34 -6.69
N ARG A 39 1.23 5.37 -7.14
CA ARG A 39 0.23 6.38 -6.79
C ARG A 39 -1.15 5.74 -6.80
N SER A 40 -1.81 5.65 -5.64
CA SER A 40 -3.18 5.11 -5.53
C SER A 40 -3.85 5.60 -4.25
N ASN A 41 -5.18 5.48 -4.16
CA ASN A 41 -5.95 5.72 -2.93
C ASN A 41 -5.92 4.51 -1.98
N ARG A 42 -5.33 3.40 -2.43
CA ARG A 42 -5.09 2.21 -1.63
C ARG A 42 -3.63 2.19 -1.17
N SER A 43 -3.40 1.82 0.09
CA SER A 43 -2.04 1.69 0.60
C SER A 43 -1.36 0.49 -0.08
N PRO A 44 -0.12 0.66 -0.60
CA PRO A 44 0.67 -0.45 -1.14
C PRO A 44 1.32 -1.30 -0.03
N VAL A 45 1.31 -0.81 1.21
CA VAL A 45 1.92 -1.46 2.39
C VAL A 45 0.91 -1.70 3.49
N ASP A 46 1.24 -2.64 4.37
CA ASP A 46 0.54 -2.83 5.63
C ASP A 46 0.84 -1.66 6.59
N LEU A 47 -0.18 -0.87 6.92
CA LEU A 47 -0.10 0.28 7.82
C LEU A 47 -0.22 -0.11 9.30
N SER A 48 -0.48 -1.39 9.62
CA SER A 48 -0.38 -1.88 11.00
C SER A 48 1.06 -1.96 11.50
N LEU A 49 2.03 -1.91 10.57
CA LEU A 49 3.46 -1.96 10.82
C LEU A 49 4.11 -0.58 10.61
N PRO A 50 5.23 -0.29 11.28
CA PRO A 50 6.00 0.91 11.03
C PRO A 50 6.47 1.01 9.57
N LEU A 51 6.33 2.20 8.96
CA LEU A 51 6.62 2.42 7.54
C LEU A 51 8.07 2.10 7.15
N HIS A 52 9.04 2.37 8.04
CA HIS A 52 10.44 2.04 7.78
C HIS A 52 10.70 0.52 7.66
N MET A 53 9.77 -0.32 8.11
CA MET A 53 9.84 -1.77 7.96
C MET A 53 9.17 -2.27 6.67
N THR A 54 8.18 -1.54 6.16
CA THR A 54 7.35 -1.99 5.03
C THR A 54 7.71 -1.31 3.71
N VAL A 55 7.99 -0.01 3.72
CA VAL A 55 8.33 0.77 2.51
C VAL A 55 9.60 0.26 1.82
N PRO A 56 10.71 -0.07 2.53
CA PRO A 56 11.90 -0.61 1.86
C PRO A 56 11.69 -1.96 1.17
N LYS A 57 10.63 -2.69 1.50
CA LYS A 57 10.27 -3.95 0.82
C LYS A 57 9.70 -3.72 -0.58
N LEU A 58 9.13 -2.53 -0.83
CA LEU A 58 8.64 -2.16 -2.16
C LEU A 58 9.80 -1.81 -3.10
N SER A 59 10.75 -1.04 -2.59
CA SER A 59 12.01 -0.74 -3.26
C SER A 59 13.03 -0.22 -2.23
N PRO A 60 14.27 -0.74 -2.21
CA PRO A 60 15.29 -0.27 -1.26
C PRO A 60 15.54 1.23 -1.40
N GLY A 61 15.48 1.97 -0.29
CA GLY A 61 15.64 3.43 -0.29
C GLY A 61 14.44 4.21 -0.80
N ALA A 62 13.30 3.57 -1.01
CA ALA A 62 12.07 4.26 -1.38
C ALA A 62 11.55 5.16 -0.26
N THR A 63 10.90 6.26 -0.66
CA THR A 63 10.23 7.19 0.24
C THR A 63 8.74 7.17 -0.05
N MET A 64 7.93 7.20 1.02
CA MET A 64 6.48 7.18 0.92
C MET A 64 5.90 8.48 1.45
N PHE A 65 4.92 9.03 0.73
CA PHE A 65 4.25 10.29 1.05
C PHE A 65 2.73 10.11 1.05
N PHE A 66 2.05 10.79 1.97
CA PHE A 66 0.60 10.79 2.11
C PHE A 66 0.07 12.18 1.76
N SER A 67 -0.87 12.24 0.80
CA SER A 67 -1.61 13.46 0.51
C SER A 67 -3.05 13.33 0.93
N LEU A 68 -3.64 14.44 1.37
CA LEU A 68 -5.08 14.58 1.64
C LEU A 68 -5.84 15.13 0.42
N ASP A 69 -5.13 15.50 -0.65
CA ASP A 69 -5.73 15.98 -1.88
C ASP A 69 -6.13 14.81 -2.79
N GLU A 70 -7.43 14.65 -3.05
CA GLU A 70 -8.01 13.59 -3.88
C GLU A 70 -7.79 13.82 -5.39
N TYR A 71 -7.63 15.07 -5.83
CA TYR A 71 -7.46 15.40 -7.25
C TYR A 71 -6.16 14.84 -7.81
N ASN A 72 -5.13 14.73 -6.96
CA ASN A 72 -3.86 14.15 -7.36
C ASN A 72 -3.90 12.61 -7.52
N CYS A 73 -4.98 11.93 -7.12
CA CYS A 73 -5.12 10.47 -7.28
C CYS A 73 -5.70 10.01 -8.61
N ALA A 74 -6.17 10.93 -9.46
CA ALA A 74 -7.03 10.60 -10.61
C ALA A 74 -6.40 9.61 -11.60
N THR A 75 -5.07 9.52 -11.65
CA THR A 75 -4.35 8.56 -12.49
C THR A 75 -3.54 7.61 -11.63
N GLU A 76 -3.99 6.38 -11.50
CA GLU A 76 -3.26 5.34 -10.77
C GLU A 76 -1.93 5.02 -11.45
N VAL A 77 -0.87 4.88 -10.65
CA VAL A 77 0.45 4.44 -11.11
C VAL A 77 0.83 3.24 -10.26
N ASN A 78 1.17 2.12 -10.89
CA ASN A 78 1.64 0.93 -10.17
C ASN A 78 2.77 0.25 -10.96
N LEU A 79 3.98 0.80 -10.83
CA LEU A 79 5.18 0.22 -11.42
C LEU A 79 5.77 -0.88 -10.53
N ILE A 80 5.30 -1.02 -9.28
CA ILE A 80 5.77 -2.05 -8.34
C ILE A 80 5.46 -3.44 -8.87
N ALA A 81 4.21 -3.66 -9.31
CA ALA A 81 3.78 -4.93 -9.88
C ALA A 81 4.54 -5.29 -11.16
N GLU A 82 4.71 -4.31 -12.06
CA GLU A 82 5.45 -4.49 -13.31
C GLU A 82 6.92 -4.86 -13.07
N ARG A 83 7.60 -4.13 -12.17
CA ARG A 83 8.99 -4.41 -11.81
C ARG A 83 9.16 -5.80 -11.19
N ALA A 84 8.21 -6.23 -10.36
CA ALA A 84 8.21 -7.57 -9.78
C ALA A 84 8.11 -8.65 -10.88
N GLN A 85 7.23 -8.46 -11.86
CA GLN A 85 7.09 -9.38 -13.00
C GLN A 85 8.35 -9.44 -13.86
N ILE A 86 8.96 -8.29 -14.18
CA ILE A 86 10.19 -8.23 -14.98
C ILE A 86 11.34 -8.93 -14.25
N ALA A 87 11.49 -8.71 -12.94
CA ALA A 87 12.51 -9.38 -12.13
C ALA A 87 12.32 -10.91 -12.13
N GLN A 88 11.08 -11.38 -11.99
CA GLN A 88 10.76 -12.81 -12.06
C GLN A 88 11.08 -13.40 -13.44
N ALA A 89 10.70 -12.71 -14.53
CA ALA A 89 10.98 -13.16 -15.89
C ALA A 89 12.49 -13.28 -16.16
N ARG A 90 13.30 -12.32 -15.67
CA ARG A 90 14.77 -12.38 -15.76
C ARG A 90 15.32 -13.60 -15.02
N ASN A 91 14.93 -13.80 -13.76
CA ASN A 91 15.39 -14.93 -12.96
C ASN A 91 15.06 -16.28 -13.61
N ASN A 92 13.86 -16.39 -14.18
CA ASN A 92 13.45 -17.61 -14.90
C ASN A 92 14.32 -17.86 -16.14
N ARG A 93 14.65 -16.82 -16.91
CA ARG A 93 15.54 -16.93 -18.07
C ARG A 93 16.93 -17.38 -17.65
N GLU A 94 17.50 -16.78 -16.61
CA GLU A 94 18.81 -17.17 -16.08
C GLU A 94 18.82 -18.62 -15.61
N ARG A 95 17.73 -19.08 -14.97
CA ARG A 95 17.61 -20.48 -14.55
C ARG A 95 17.62 -21.44 -15.73
N ARG A 96 16.87 -21.14 -16.79
CA ARG A 96 16.88 -21.95 -18.04
C ARG A 96 18.27 -22.00 -18.66
N LEU A 97 18.96 -20.87 -18.76
CA LEU A 97 20.32 -20.84 -19.30
C LEU A 97 21.31 -21.68 -18.49
N ARG A 98 21.18 -21.70 -17.15
CA ARG A 98 21.99 -22.57 -16.29
C ARG A 98 21.61 -24.05 -16.42
N GLU A 99 20.33 -24.35 -16.66
CA GLU A 99 19.87 -25.71 -16.94
C GLU A 99 20.46 -26.21 -18.28
N ASP A 100 20.40 -25.40 -19.34
CA ASP A 100 20.99 -25.71 -20.65
C ASP A 100 22.51 -25.95 -20.57
N GLN A 101 23.22 -25.21 -19.70
CA GLN A 101 24.67 -25.39 -19.48
C GLN A 101 25.06 -26.66 -18.72
N ARG A 102 24.11 -27.37 -18.10
CA ARG A 102 24.38 -28.63 -17.37
C ARG A 102 24.32 -29.88 -18.26
N PHE A 103 23.81 -29.75 -19.47
CA PHE A 103 23.71 -30.82 -20.47
C PHE A 103 24.77 -30.63 -21.56
#